data_AF-A0A8S2WBC0-F1
#
_entry.id   AF-A0A8S2WBC0-F1
#
_cell.length_a   1.000
_cell.length_b   1.000
_cell.length_c   1.000
_cell.angle_alpha   90.00
_cell.angle_beta   90.00
_cell.angle_gamma   90.00
#
_symmetry.space_group_name_H-M   'P 1'
#
loop_
_entity.id
_entity.type
_entity.pdbx_description
1 polymer ?
#
loop_
_entity_poly.entity_id
_entity_poly.type
_entity_poly.pdbx_seq_one_letter_code
_entity_poly.pdbx_strand_id
1 'polypeptide(L)' 'MKKLIAQQCPGFNPNEQELFHGTSDDGIKGILEYGFDDRFFNPTGAW' A
#
# COMPACT_ATOMS: atom_id res chain seq x y z
N MET A 1 -13.06 -12.92 -11.51
CA MET A 1 -13.31 -11.50 -11.17
C MET A 1 -12.26 -10.56 -11.73
N LYS A 2 -10.99 -10.61 -11.32
CA LYS A 2 -9.94 -9.67 -11.82
C LYS A 2 -9.79 -9.64 -13.36
N LYS A 3 -9.86 -10.80 -14.03
CA LYS A 3 -9.82 -10.87 -15.52
C LYS A 3 -11.02 -10.19 -16.21
N LEU A 4 -12.19 -10.19 -15.58
CA LEU A 4 -13.40 -9.56 -16.11
C LEU A 4 -13.31 -8.02 -15.96
N ILE A 5 -12.85 -7.56 -14.79
CA ILE A 5 -12.65 -6.13 -14.51
C ILE A 5 -11.57 -5.54 -15.43
N ALA A 6 -10.48 -6.27 -15.66
CA ALA A 6 -9.44 -5.88 -16.61
C ALA A 6 -9.96 -5.68 -18.04
N GLN A 7 -10.96 -6.48 -18.45
CA GLN A 7 -11.61 -6.35 -19.76
C GLN A 7 -12.59 -5.18 -19.81
N GLN A 8 -13.20 -4.81 -18.68
CA GLN A 8 -14.20 -3.74 -18.59
C GLN A 8 -13.58 -2.33 -18.43
N CYS A 9 -12.36 -2.24 -17.89
CA CYS A 9 -11.67 -0.98 -17.61
C CYS A 9 -10.29 -0.94 -18.29
N PRO A 10 -10.22 -0.78 -19.63
CA PRO A 10 -8.95 -0.66 -20.33
C PRO A 10 -8.17 0.57 -19.85
N GLY A 11 -6.93 0.36 -19.41
CA GLY A 11 -6.06 1.41 -18.86
C GLY A 11 -5.98 1.45 -17.33
N PHE A 12 -6.77 0.63 -16.61
CA PHE A 12 -6.73 0.56 -15.15
C PHE A 12 -6.16 -0.77 -14.67
N ASN A 13 -5.35 -0.73 -13.60
CA ASN A 13 -4.80 -1.94 -12.98
C ASN A 13 -5.84 -2.56 -12.04
N PRO A 14 -6.38 -3.76 -12.32
CA PRO A 14 -7.39 -4.40 -11.47
C PRO A 14 -6.87 -4.85 -10.09
N ASN A 15 -5.57 -4.70 -9.81
CA ASN A 15 -4.96 -4.99 -8.52
C ASN A 15 -4.72 -3.74 -7.67
N GLU A 16 -4.99 -2.54 -8.18
CA GLU A 16 -4.86 -1.31 -7.41
C GLU A 16 -5.96 -1.25 -6.36
N GLN A 17 -5.57 -1.04 -5.09
CA GLN A 17 -6.46 -1.07 -3.93
C GLN A 17 -5.96 -0.07 -2.89
N GLU A 18 -6.90 0.64 -2.26
CA GLU A 18 -6.63 1.40 -1.06
C GLU A 18 -6.73 0.45 0.14
N LEU A 19 -5.63 0.33 0.89
CA LEU A 19 -5.51 -0.59 2.03
C LEU A 19 -5.07 0.20 3.28
N PHE A 20 -5.54 -0.22 4.44
CA PHE A 20 -5.07 0.33 5.72
C PHE A 20 -3.73 -0.31 6.12
N HIS A 21 -2.84 0.50 6.69
CA HIS A 21 -1.56 0.04 7.24
C HIS A 21 -1.36 0.62 8.65
N GLY A 22 -1.14 -0.26 9.64
CA GLY A 22 -0.88 0.16 11.01
C GLY A 22 0.58 0.63 11.18
N THR A 23 0.79 1.71 11.92
CA THR A 23 2.15 2.21 12.22
C THR A 23 2.18 2.86 13.61
N SER A 24 3.38 3.18 14.11
CA SER A 24 3.59 3.93 15.36
C SER A 24 3.54 5.45 15.13
N ASP A 25 3.38 6.24 16.21
CA ASP A 25 3.35 7.72 16.12
C ASP A 25 4.61 8.30 15.46
N ASP A 26 5.79 7.78 15.82
CA ASP A 26 7.05 8.16 15.19
C ASP A 26 7.12 7.74 13.71
N GLY A 27 6.49 6.61 13.36
CA GLY A 27 6.37 6.13 11.99
C GLY A 27 5.56 7.06 11.10
N ILE A 28 4.51 7.70 11.63
CA ILE A 28 3.68 8.66 10.87
C ILE A 28 4.55 9.80 10.33
N LYS A 29 5.39 10.41 11.18
CA LYS A 29 6.25 11.53 10.76
C LYS A 29 7.24 11.09 9.69
N GLY A 30 7.90 9.94 9.89
CA GLY A 30 8.83 9.38 8.91
C GLY A 30 8.17 9.09 7.56
N ILE A 31 6.98 8.51 7.57
CA ILE A 31 6.20 8.21 6.35
C ILE A 31 5.79 9.49 5.63
N LEU A 32 5.39 10.54 6.34
CA LEU A 32 5.01 11.83 5.75
C LEU A 32 6.21 12.57 5.12
N GLU A 33 7.41 12.46 5.70
CA GLU A 33 8.61 13.15 5.21
C GLU A 33 9.32 12.38 4.08
N TYR A 34 9.44 11.05 4.19
CA TYR A 34 10.28 10.23 3.31
C TYR A 34 9.51 9.18 2.50
N GLY A 35 8.21 9.03 2.76
CA GLY A 35 7.40 7.94 2.20
C GLY A 35 7.46 6.67 3.05
N PHE A 36 6.57 5.73 2.75
CA PHE A 36 6.56 4.42 3.41
C PHE A 36 7.74 3.56 2.96
N ASP A 37 8.44 2.98 3.92
CA ASP A 37 9.59 2.07 3.74
C ASP A 37 9.46 0.92 4.74
N ASP A 38 9.30 -0.28 4.21
CA ASP A 38 9.07 -1.49 5.00
C ASP A 38 10.29 -1.90 5.84
N ARG A 39 11.50 -1.45 5.47
CA ARG A 39 12.73 -1.70 6.23
C ARG A 39 12.77 -0.95 7.56
N PHE A 40 12.03 0.16 7.68
CA PHE A 40 12.06 1.04 8.83
C PHE A 40 10.73 1.09 9.58
N PHE A 41 9.61 1.05 8.86
CA PHE A 41 8.27 1.26 9.44
C PHE A 41 7.43 -0.02 9.52
N ASN A 42 7.95 -1.17 9.06
CA ASN A 42 7.36 -2.49 9.28
C ASN A 42 8.28 -3.38 10.13
N PRO A 43 8.37 -3.16 11.45
CA PRO A 43 9.30 -3.89 12.33
C PRO A 43 8.98 -5.39 12.43
N THR A 44 7.78 -5.83 12.04
CA THR A 44 7.35 -7.23 12.09
C THR A 44 7.45 -7.94 10.74
N GLY A 45 7.73 -7.22 9.64
CA GLY A 45 7.99 -7.78 8.31
C GLY A 45 6.82 -8.53 7.66
N ALA A 46 5.65 -8.57 8.28
CA ALA A 46 4.49 -9.28 7.77
C ALA A 46 3.66 -8.35 6.87
N TRP A 47 3.30 -8.85 5.69
CA TRP A 47 2.35 -8.27 4.74
C TRP A 47 1.06 -9.11 4.76
#